data_AF-A0A2N5GFM0-F1
#
_entry.id   AF-A0A2N5GFM0-F1
#
_cell.length_a   1.000
_cell.length_b   1.000
_cell.length_c   1.000
_cell.angle_alpha   90.00
_cell.angle_beta   90.00
_cell.angle_gamma   90.00
#
_symmetry.space_group_name_H-M   'P 1'
#
loop_
_entity.id
_entity.type
_entity.pdbx_description
1 polymer ?
#
loop_
_entity_poly.entity_id
_entity_poly.type
_entity_poly.pdbx_seq_one_letter_code
_entity_poly.pdbx_strand_id
1 'polypeptide(L)'
;MDTDASAWNYKTEQFELTGSRSEVLNPLEDIYKEIDRVMNFYHYSLNQGSRQVTKIIVDGDHPWLDEIFAELNKRFSVRAEKITNRAITGSPDKLLTPFHVNLGLGLKEV
;
A
#
# COMPACT_ATOMS: atom_id res chain seq x y z
N MET A 1 2.86 16.81 6.47
CA MET A 1 1.68 16.89 5.58
C MET A 1 0.61 17.59 6.38
N ASP A 2 0.26 18.81 5.98
CA ASP A 2 -0.84 19.58 6.59
C ASP A 2 -2.09 19.21 5.79
N THR A 3 -2.91 18.32 6.33
CA THR A 3 -4.15 17.89 5.66
C THR A 3 -5.23 18.94 5.88
N ASP A 4 -5.53 19.70 4.84
CA ASP A 4 -6.62 20.68 4.84
C ASP A 4 -7.98 19.94 4.91
N ALA A 5 -8.65 20.09 6.06
CA ALA A 5 -9.94 19.46 6.33
C ALA A 5 -11.08 20.00 5.47
N SER A 6 -10.90 21.16 4.82
CA SER A 6 -11.91 21.76 3.94
C SER A 6 -12.07 21.02 2.60
N ALA A 7 -11.14 20.14 2.26
CA ALA A 7 -11.14 19.36 1.02
C ALA A 7 -12.01 18.09 1.06
N TRP A 8 -12.77 17.86 2.13
CA TRP A 8 -13.58 16.65 2.32
C TRP A 8 -15.06 17.00 2.48
N ASN A 9 -15.91 16.55 1.55
CA ASN A 9 -17.35 16.74 1.63
C ASN A 9 -18.03 15.50 2.22
N TYR A 10 -18.76 15.68 3.32
CA TYR A 10 -19.53 14.60 3.94
C TYR A 10 -20.86 14.41 3.20
N LYS A 11 -20.91 13.44 2.29
CA LYS A 11 -22.16 12.88 1.80
C LYS A 11 -22.16 11.39 2.05
N THR A 12 -23.06 10.94 2.93
CA THR A 12 -23.40 9.51 3.15
C THR A 12 -22.20 8.61 3.45
N GLU A 13 -21.73 8.61 4.71
CA GLU A 13 -20.78 7.62 5.29
C GLU A 13 -19.47 7.35 4.52
N GLN A 14 -19.18 8.14 3.48
CA GLN A 14 -18.04 7.96 2.61
C GLN A 14 -17.37 9.32 2.41
N PHE A 15 -16.05 9.32 2.59
CA PHE A 15 -15.22 10.48 2.32
C PHE A 15 -14.87 10.49 0.83
N GLU A 16 -15.47 11.41 0.07
CA GLU A 16 -15.04 11.68 -1.30
C GLU A 16 -13.94 12.75 -1.28
N LEU A 17 -12.78 12.43 -1.87
CA LEU A 17 -11.71 13.40 -2.02
C LEU A 17 -12.16 14.49 -3.02
N THR A 18 -12.19 15.74 -2.57
CA THR A 18 -12.55 16.89 -3.43
C THR A 18 -11.32 17.50 -4.14
N GLY A 19 -10.11 17.07 -3.77
CA GLY A 19 -8.85 17.44 -4.42
C GLY A 19 -8.61 16.74 -5.75
N SER A 20 -7.64 17.24 -6.53
CA SER A 20 -7.29 16.63 -7.81
C SER A 20 -6.53 15.32 -7.60
N ARG A 21 -6.84 14.32 -8.43
CA ARG A 21 -6.15 13.02 -8.43
C ARG A 21 -4.62 13.16 -8.49
N SER A 22 -4.12 14.13 -9.25
CA SER A 22 -2.69 14.43 -9.35
C SER A 22 -2.05 14.87 -8.03
N GLU A 23 -2.76 15.60 -7.16
CA GLU A 23 -2.21 16.04 -5.88
C GLU A 23 -1.93 14.87 -4.94
N VAL A 24 -2.69 13.77 -5.05
CA VAL A 24 -2.47 12.56 -4.25
C VAL A 24 -1.44 11.64 -4.87
N LEU A 25 -1.43 11.50 -6.20
CA LEU A 25 -0.54 10.56 -6.88
C LEU A 25 0.89 11.11 -7.06
N ASN A 26 1.07 12.42 -7.28
CA ASN A 26 2.39 12.99 -7.50
C ASN A 26 3.38 12.75 -6.34
N PRO A 27 2.97 12.86 -5.05
CA PRO A 27 3.84 12.52 -3.93
C PRO A 27 4.31 11.06 -3.93
N LEU A 28 3.59 10.13 -4.57
CA LEU A 28 4.00 8.73 -4.66
C LEU A 28 5.29 8.55 -5.47
N GLU A 29 5.65 9.49 -6.33
CA GLU A 29 6.93 9.46 -7.08
C GLU A 29 8.13 9.41 -6.14
N ASP A 30 8.09 10.12 -5.03
CA ASP A 30 9.16 10.09 -4.04
C ASP A 30 9.12 8.79 -3.23
N ILE A 31 7.94 8.23 -2.99
CA ILE A 31 7.78 6.90 -2.37
C ILE A 31 8.39 5.81 -3.26
N TYR A 32 8.17 5.85 -4.57
CA TYR A 32 8.78 4.88 -5.49
C TYR A 32 10.31 4.96 -5.49
N LYS A 33 10.89 6.17 -5.46
CA LYS A 33 12.34 6.34 -5.33
C LYS A 33 12.86 5.77 -4.01
N GLU A 34 12.11 5.93 -2.93
CA GLU A 34 12.51 5.40 -1.62
C GLU A 34 12.43 3.87 -1.58
N ILE A 35 11.40 3.28 -2.20
CA ILE A 35 11.31 1.82 -2.37
C ILE A 35 12.55 1.28 -3.08
N ASP A 36 12.97 1.91 -4.18
CA ASP A 36 14.19 1.53 -4.90
C ASP A 36 15.45 1.64 -4.02
N ARG A 37 15.58 2.75 -3.29
CA ARG A 37 16.68 2.96 -2.35
C ARG A 37 16.75 1.87 -1.28
N VAL A 38 15.62 1.51 -0.68
CA VAL A 38 15.54 0.47 0.35
C VAL A 38 15.91 -0.90 -0.23
N MET A 39 15.42 -1.24 -1.42
CA MET A 39 15.76 -2.50 -2.08
C MET A 39 17.26 -2.59 -2.40
N ASN A 40 17.85 -1.51 -2.93
CA ASN A 40 19.26 -1.44 -3.24
C ASN A 40 20.12 -1.53 -1.97
N PHE A 41 19.73 -0.84 -0.89
CA PHE A 41 20.41 -0.94 0.41
C PHE A 41 20.34 -2.36 0.97
N TYR A 42 19.15 -3.00 0.92
CA TYR A 42 18.99 -4.38 1.37
C TYR A 42 19.88 -5.33 0.58
N HIS A 43 19.94 -5.18 -0.74
CA HIS A 43 20.74 -6.07 -1.58
C HIS A 43 22.25 -5.84 -1.38
N TYR A 44 22.72 -4.62 -1.60
CA TYR A 44 24.15 -4.33 -1.67
C TYR A 44 24.78 -4.08 -0.29
N SER A 45 24.12 -3.33 0.59
CA SER A 45 24.72 -2.91 1.87
C SER A 45 24.54 -3.95 2.96
N LEU A 46 23.32 -4.49 3.14
CA LEU A 46 23.06 -5.46 4.20
C LEU A 46 23.52 -6.88 3.82
N ASN A 47 23.24 -7.30 2.58
CA ASN A 47 23.48 -8.67 2.16
C ASN A 47 24.67 -8.84 1.22
N GLN A 48 25.43 -7.78 0.93
CA GLN A 48 26.64 -7.82 0.09
C GLN A 48 26.39 -8.50 -1.27
N GLY A 49 25.20 -8.28 -1.85
CA GLY A 49 24.77 -8.86 -3.12
C GLY A 49 24.24 -10.30 -3.04
N SER A 50 24.22 -10.95 -1.87
CA SER A 50 23.83 -12.37 -1.76
C SER A 50 22.32 -12.61 -1.62
N ARG A 51 21.56 -11.59 -1.20
CA ARG A 51 20.09 -11.67 -1.05
C ARG A 51 19.45 -10.41 -1.61
N GLN A 52 18.23 -10.54 -2.13
CA GLN A 52 17.47 -9.41 -2.66
C GLN A 52 15.99 -9.55 -2.28
N VAL A 53 15.24 -8.46 -2.36
CA VAL A 53 13.79 -8.48 -2.22
C VAL A 53 13.18 -9.22 -3.41
N THR A 54 12.27 -10.16 -3.15
CA THR A 54 11.69 -11.03 -4.19
C THR A 54 10.21 -10.80 -4.43
N LYS A 55 9.57 -10.00 -3.57
CA LYS A 55 8.15 -9.67 -3.64
C LYS A 55 7.91 -8.33 -2.95
N ILE A 56 7.04 -7.52 -3.53
CA ILE A 56 6.46 -6.34 -2.89
C ILE A 56 5.02 -6.67 -2.51
N ILE A 57 4.64 -6.42 -1.26
CA ILE A 57 3.25 -6.56 -0.83
C ILE A 57 2.60 -5.19 -0.80
N VAL A 58 1.44 -5.07 -1.44
CA VAL A 58 0.69 -3.84 -1.59
C VAL A 58 -0.65 -4.01 -0.90
N ASP A 59 -0.95 -3.11 0.02
CA ASP A 59 -2.09 -3.23 0.92
C ASP A 59 -2.54 -1.86 1.42
N GLY A 60 -3.71 -1.81 2.07
CA GLY A 60 -4.30 -0.61 2.65
C GLY A 60 -5.65 -0.22 2.05
N ASP A 61 -6.12 0.96 2.41
CA ASP A 61 -7.44 1.51 2.07
C ASP A 61 -7.39 2.63 1.02
N HIS A 62 -6.24 2.79 0.36
CA HIS A 62 -6.03 3.88 -0.58
C HIS A 62 -7.05 3.82 -1.75
N PRO A 63 -7.76 4.91 -2.09
CA PRO A 63 -8.79 4.90 -3.14
C PRO A 63 -8.29 4.44 -4.52
N TRP A 64 -6.99 4.65 -4.78
CA TRP A 64 -6.32 4.26 -6.02
C TRP A 64 -5.34 3.09 -5.85
N LEU A 65 -5.55 2.20 -4.87
CA LEU A 65 -4.64 1.08 -4.60
C LEU A 65 -4.34 0.21 -5.83
N ASP A 66 -5.32 0.02 -6.71
CA ASP A 66 -5.14 -0.74 -7.96
C ASP A 66 -4.19 -0.06 -8.96
N GLU A 67 -4.22 1.27 -9.02
CA GLU A 67 -3.29 2.04 -9.86
C GLU A 67 -1.88 2.01 -9.28
N ILE A 68 -1.75 2.16 -7.96
CA ILE A 68 -0.47 2.04 -7.26
C ILE A 68 0.11 0.64 -7.52
N PHE A 69 -0.71 -0.40 -7.39
CA PHE A 69 -0.33 -1.78 -7.67
C PHE A 69 0.16 -1.97 -9.12
N ALA A 70 -0.52 -1.37 -10.11
CA ALA A 70 -0.11 -1.42 -11.50
C ALA A 70 1.22 -0.69 -11.73
N GLU A 71 1.40 0.51 -11.15
CA GLU A 71 2.63 1.28 -11.26
C GLU A 71 3.82 0.58 -10.61
N LEU A 72 3.63 -0.08 -9.47
CA LEU A 72 4.67 -0.89 -8.83
C LEU A 72 5.14 -2.04 -9.74
N ASN A 73 4.22 -2.78 -10.36
CA ASN A 73 4.57 -3.86 -11.29
C ASN A 73 5.21 -3.35 -12.59
N LYS A 74 4.93 -2.11 -13.00
CA LYS A 74 5.53 -1.49 -14.18
C LYS A 74 6.95 -0.98 -13.92
N ARG A 75 7.20 -0.42 -12.73
CA ARG A 75 8.46 0.24 -12.38
C ARG A 75 9.51 -0.73 -11.88
N PHE A 76 9.10 -1.78 -11.18
CA PHE A 76 10.00 -2.71 -10.53
C PHE A 76 9.91 -4.09 -11.19
N SER A 77 11.07 -4.72 -11.42
CA SER A 77 11.14 -6.10 -11.88
C SER A 77 10.67 -7.11 -10.83
N VAL A 78 10.56 -6.67 -9.57
CA VAL A 78 10.06 -7.48 -8.46
C VAL A 78 8.54 -7.49 -8.52
N ARG A 79 7.94 -8.68 -8.58
CA ARG A 79 6.48 -8.87 -8.59
C ARG A 79 5.84 -8.24 -7.36
N ALA A 80 4.89 -7.34 -7.59
CA ALA A 80 4.00 -6.87 -6.53
C ALA A 80 2.78 -7.79 -6.40
N GLU A 81 2.31 -8.00 -5.18
CA GLU A 81 1.10 -8.77 -4.87
C GLU A 81 0.23 -8.00 -3.89
N LYS A 82 -1.10 -8.09 -4.09
CA LYS A 82 -2.06 -7.65 -3.08
C LYS A 82 -2.34 -8.79 -2.12
N ILE A 83 -2.49 -8.48 -0.85
CA ILE A 83 -3.01 -9.45 0.11
C ILE A 83 -4.49 -9.66 -0.25
N THR A 84 -4.80 -10.87 -0.70
CA THR A 84 -6.18 -11.30 -0.92
C THR A 84 -6.58 -12.12 0.29
N ASN A 85 -7.68 -11.72 0.92
CA ASN A 85 -8.24 -12.50 2.00
C ASN A 85 -8.79 -13.80 1.43
N ARG A 86 -8.27 -14.92 1.90
CA ARG A 86 -8.98 -16.17 1.80
C ARG A 86 -10.04 -16.10 2.89
N ALA A 87 -11.30 -15.87 2.51
CA ALA A 87 -12.45 -15.72 3.39
C ALA A 87 -12.24 -16.43 4.74
N ILE A 88 -12.08 -15.64 5.80
CA ILE A 88 -12.42 -16.14 7.13
C ILE A 88 -13.90 -16.50 6.99
N THR A 89 -14.21 -17.80 7.03
CA THR A 89 -15.58 -18.30 6.85
C THR A 89 -16.54 -17.49 7.72
N GLY A 90 -17.39 -16.67 7.08
CA GLY A 90 -18.37 -15.81 7.75
C GLY A 90 -18.19 -14.29 7.60
N SER A 91 -17.05 -13.80 7.08
CA SER A 91 -16.81 -12.36 6.92
C SER A 91 -16.81 -11.95 5.43
N PRO A 92 -17.41 -10.80 5.05
CA PRO A 92 -17.34 -10.30 3.68
C PRO A 92 -15.89 -10.00 3.28
N ASP A 93 -15.37 -10.69 2.25
CA ASP A 93 -13.98 -10.59 1.76
C ASP A 93 -13.49 -9.15 1.53
N LYS A 94 -14.42 -8.24 1.22
CA LYS A 94 -14.13 -6.84 0.89
C LYS A 94 -13.76 -5.96 2.09
N LEU A 95 -14.13 -6.35 3.31
CA LEU A 95 -14.00 -5.48 4.48
C LEU A 95 -12.66 -5.62 5.21
N LEU A 96 -11.77 -6.50 4.75
CA LEU A 96 -10.60 -6.90 5.55
C LEU A 96 -9.29 -6.21 5.14
N THR A 97 -9.19 -5.68 3.91
CA THR A 97 -7.95 -5.05 3.41
C THR A 97 -7.45 -3.89 4.28
N PRO A 98 -8.30 -2.94 4.74
CA PRO A 98 -7.85 -1.89 5.65
C PRO A 98 -7.41 -2.40 7.03
N PHE A 99 -7.78 -3.63 7.39
CA PHE A 99 -7.65 -4.17 8.75
C PHE A 99 -6.60 -5.27 8.86
N HIS A 100 -5.81 -5.56 7.81
CA HIS A 100 -4.77 -6.59 7.90
C HIS A 100 -3.77 -6.34 9.04
N VAL A 101 -3.44 -5.08 9.33
CA VAL A 101 -2.59 -4.72 10.47
C VAL A 101 -3.27 -5.11 11.79
N ASN A 102 -4.57 -4.80 11.95
CA ASN A 102 -5.33 -5.11 13.15
C ASN A 102 -5.50 -6.63 13.33
N LEU A 103 -5.72 -7.37 12.23
CA LEU A 103 -5.72 -8.83 12.25
C LEU A 103 -4.36 -9.38 12.70
N GLY A 104 -3.26 -8.82 12.20
CA GLY A 104 -1.90 -9.18 12.60
C GLY A 104 -1.63 -8.94 14.10
N LEU A 105 -2.17 -7.85 14.67
CA LEU A 105 -2.11 -7.60 16.11
C LEU A 105 -2.85 -8.66 16.92
N GLY A 106 -4.04 -9.08 16.47
CA GLY A 106 -4.79 -10.17 17.12
C GLY A 106 -4.05 -11.51 17.11
N LEU A 107 -3.23 -11.78 16.07
CA LEU A 107 -2.39 -12.97 15.99
C LEU A 107 -1.14 -12.93 16.89
N LYS A 108 -0.78 -11.78 17.44
CA LYS A 108 0.38 -11.65 18.33
C LYS A 108 0.12 -12.22 19.73
N GLU A 109 -1.13 -12.22 20.17
CA GLU A 109 -1.52 -12.63 21.54
C GLU A 109 -1.81 -14.14 21.68
N VAL A 110 -1.62 -14.94 20.62
CA VAL A 110 -1.72 -16.41 20.67
C VAL A 110 -0.37 -17.11 20.79
#